data_AF-A0A960HGF7-F1
#
_entry.id   AF-A0A960HGF7-F1
#
_cell.length_a   1.000
_cell.length_b   1.000
_cell.length_c   1.000
_cell.angle_alpha   90.00
_cell.angle_beta   90.00
_cell.angle_gamma   90.00
#
_symmetry.space_group_name_H-M   'P 1'
#
loop_
_entity.id
_entity.type
_entity.pdbx_description
1 polymer ?
#
loop_
_entity_poly.entity_id
_entity_poly.type
_entity_poly.pdbx_seq_one_letter_code
_entity_poly.pdbx_strand_id
1 'polypeptide(L)'
;EETFPTDLYTHEELQRELVRLADAVAARLRAHGTGARTVSVKVRFAGFETVTRSVTLPSPVATAHALLAAATPLLATLDPTPGVRLLGIAGSQFGPPAEQMSLTDLFDTAGEGEPGPPPAATAAEWQAAEETMDAIRSRFGSTAIGPASAVSDRGLRVVRKGAQQWGPDQEGG
;
A
#
# COMPACT_ATOMS: atom_id res chain seq x y z
N GLU A 1 -16.45 -0.53 6.27
CA GLU A 1 -16.10 -0.16 7.65
C GLU A 1 -16.18 -1.39 8.52
N GLU A 2 -15.46 -1.41 9.63
CA GLU A 2 -15.43 -2.51 10.57
C GLU A 2 -15.46 -1.99 12.00
N THR A 3 -16.28 -2.64 12.82
CA THR A 3 -16.30 -2.46 14.27
C THR A 3 -15.46 -3.58 14.89
N PHE A 4 -14.46 -3.22 15.69
CA PHE A 4 -13.54 -4.18 16.28
C PHE A 4 -14.09 -4.76 17.60
N PRO A 5 -13.82 -6.04 17.88
CA PRO A 5 -14.19 -6.67 19.16
C PRO A 5 -13.42 -6.06 20.34
N THR A 6 -12.18 -5.65 20.10
CA THR A 6 -11.29 -4.97 21.04
C THR A 6 -10.83 -3.66 20.42
N ASP A 7 -10.78 -2.60 21.23
CA ASP A 7 -10.32 -1.28 20.77
C ASP A 7 -8.86 -1.34 20.32
N LEU A 8 -8.52 -0.64 19.24
CA LEU A 8 -7.15 -0.51 18.72
C LEU A 8 -6.50 0.77 19.24
N TYR A 9 -5.24 0.70 19.65
CA TYR A 9 -4.57 1.81 20.36
C TYR A 9 -3.31 2.31 19.64
N THR A 10 -2.86 1.61 18.60
CA THR A 10 -1.64 1.97 17.87
C THR A 10 -1.93 2.30 16.42
N HIS A 11 -1.11 3.18 15.86
CA HIS A 11 -1.13 3.46 14.42
C HIS A 11 -0.84 2.20 13.60
N GLU A 12 0.01 1.30 14.09
CA GLU A 12 0.36 0.07 13.38
C GLU A 12 -0.84 -0.87 13.20
N GLU A 13 -1.65 -1.05 14.25
CA GLU A 13 -2.92 -1.79 14.17
C GLU A 13 -3.88 -1.15 13.17
N LEU A 14 -4.04 0.17 13.24
CA LEU A 14 -4.94 0.90 12.33
C LEU A 14 -4.47 0.84 10.88
N GLN A 15 -3.17 0.88 10.62
CA GLN A 15 -2.63 0.76 9.26
C GLN A 15 -2.90 -0.64 8.67
N ARG A 16 -2.76 -1.70 9.47
CA ARG A 16 -3.12 -3.07 9.01
C ARG A 16 -4.58 -3.15 8.56
N GLU A 17 -5.48 -2.61 9.37
CA GLU A 17 -6.91 -2.60 9.04
C GLU A 17 -7.23 -1.67 7.87
N LEU A 18 -6.52 -0.54 7.76
CA LEU A 18 -6.69 0.37 6.64
C LEU A 18 -6.35 -0.29 5.31
N VAL A 19 -5.29 -1.11 5.24
CA VAL A 19 -4.93 -1.88 4.04
C VAL A 19 -6.07 -2.82 3.64
N ARG A 20 -6.59 -3.59 4.60
CA ARG A 20 -7.68 -4.54 4.38
C ARG A 20 -8.95 -3.86 3.88
N LEU A 21 -9.29 -2.72 4.48
CA LEU A 21 -10.46 -1.93 4.11
C LEU A 21 -10.28 -1.26 2.73
N ALA A 22 -9.09 -0.77 2.41
CA ALA A 22 -8.78 -0.17 1.12
C ALA A 22 -8.90 -1.18 -0.03
N ASP A 23 -8.43 -2.42 0.19
CA ASP A 23 -8.59 -3.51 -0.78
C ASP A 23 -10.07 -3.83 -1.04
N ALA A 24 -10.87 -3.97 0.02
CA ALA A 24 -12.30 -4.22 -0.09
C ALA A 24 -13.04 -3.10 -0.85
N VAL A 25 -12.70 -1.84 -0.61
CA VAL A 25 -13.29 -0.70 -1.34
C VAL A 25 -12.83 -0.68 -2.80
N ALA A 26 -11.56 -0.94 -3.07
CA ALA A 26 -11.03 -1.03 -4.44
C ALA A 26 -11.70 -2.16 -5.23
N ALA A 27 -11.89 -3.33 -4.64
CA ALA A 27 -12.60 -4.45 -5.25
C ALA A 27 -14.04 -4.05 -5.62
N ARG A 28 -14.73 -3.34 -4.73
CA ARG A 28 -16.09 -2.85 -4.97
C ARG A 28 -16.14 -1.80 -6.09
N LEU A 29 -15.23 -0.84 -6.09
CA LEU A 29 -15.12 0.19 -7.13
C LEU A 29 -14.92 -0.44 -8.52
N ARG A 30 -13.98 -1.40 -8.61
CA ARG A 30 -13.71 -2.15 -9.85
C ARG A 30 -14.91 -2.99 -10.29
N ALA A 31 -15.59 -3.67 -9.38
CA ALA A 31 -16.80 -4.45 -9.69
C ALA A 31 -17.93 -3.58 -10.28
N HIS A 32 -17.96 -2.30 -9.95
CA HIS A 32 -18.90 -1.33 -10.50
C HIS A 32 -18.35 -0.50 -11.66
N GLY A 33 -17.12 -0.77 -12.14
CA GLY A 33 -16.50 -0.02 -13.22
C GLY A 33 -16.34 1.48 -12.94
N THR A 34 -16.21 1.87 -11.66
CA THR A 34 -16.15 3.28 -11.24
C THR A 34 -14.93 3.54 -10.34
N GLY A 35 -14.50 4.80 -10.26
CA GLY A 35 -13.51 5.28 -9.30
C GLY A 35 -14.11 6.34 -8.38
N ALA A 36 -13.49 6.54 -7.22
CA ALA A 36 -13.86 7.59 -6.28
C ALA A 36 -12.88 8.76 -6.36
N ARG A 37 -13.39 9.99 -6.44
CA ARG A 37 -12.56 11.20 -6.42
C ARG A 37 -12.30 11.70 -5.01
N THR A 38 -13.21 11.46 -4.07
CA THR A 38 -13.01 11.76 -2.65
C THR A 38 -12.82 10.48 -1.87
N VAL A 39 -11.79 10.45 -1.04
CA VAL A 39 -11.50 9.36 -0.10
C VAL A 39 -11.67 9.88 1.31
N SER A 40 -12.42 9.16 2.13
CA SER A 40 -12.71 9.50 3.52
C SER A 40 -12.29 8.40 4.47
N VAL A 41 -11.68 8.77 5.59
CA VAL A 41 -11.39 7.89 6.73
C VAL A 41 -12.32 8.29 7.88
N LYS A 42 -13.06 7.31 8.39
CA LYS A 42 -13.98 7.43 9.52
C LYS A 42 -13.43 6.63 10.69
N VAL A 43 -13.34 7.26 11.85
CA VAL A 43 -12.94 6.63 13.12
C VAL A 43 -14.03 6.86 14.15
N ARG A 44 -14.41 5.81 14.89
CA ARG A 44 -15.17 5.95 16.13
C ARG A 44 -14.31 5.47 17.29
N PHE A 45 -14.17 6.31 18.30
CA PHE A 45 -13.42 5.99 19.50
C PHE A 45 -14.26 5.17 20.49
N ALA A 46 -13.61 4.56 21.48
CA ALA A 46 -14.25 3.80 22.56
C ALA A 46 -15.25 4.65 23.36
N GLY A 47 -15.01 5.96 23.46
CA GLY A 47 -15.92 6.96 24.03
C GLY A 47 -17.10 7.36 23.12
N PHE A 48 -17.33 6.65 22.01
CA PHE A 48 -18.39 6.88 21.01
C PHE A 48 -18.29 8.18 20.19
N GLU A 49 -17.29 9.03 20.42
CA GLU A 49 -16.96 10.13 19.53
C GLU A 49 -16.59 9.61 18.13
N THR A 50 -17.10 10.25 17.08
CA THR A 50 -16.82 9.90 15.69
C THR A 50 -16.14 11.06 14.98
N VAL A 51 -14.99 10.78 14.37
CA VAL A 51 -14.24 11.73 13.56
C VAL A 51 -14.17 11.23 12.13
N THR A 52 -14.36 12.14 11.17
CA THR A 52 -14.15 11.87 9.74
C THR A 52 -13.15 12.87 9.17
N ARG A 53 -12.23 12.36 8.35
CA ARG A 53 -11.27 13.14 7.56
C ARG A 53 -11.38 12.69 6.11
N SER A 54 -11.17 13.61 5.18
CA SER A 54 -11.36 13.33 3.76
C SER A 54 -10.44 14.17 2.90
N VAL A 55 -10.07 13.63 1.74
CA VAL A 55 -9.31 14.33 0.70
C VAL A 55 -10.00 14.14 -0.64
N THR A 56 -10.04 15.20 -1.45
CA THR A 56 -10.52 15.12 -2.85
C THR A 56 -9.31 15.16 -3.78
N LEU A 57 -9.20 14.13 -4.60
CA LEU A 57 -8.13 13.93 -5.57
C LEU A 57 -8.45 14.63 -6.90
N PRO A 58 -7.44 14.94 -7.72
CA PRO A 58 -7.67 15.54 -9.04
C PRO A 58 -8.48 14.62 -9.96
N SER A 59 -8.22 13.31 -9.93
CA SER A 59 -8.87 12.28 -10.75
C SER A 59 -9.46 11.14 -9.90
N PRO A 60 -10.52 10.45 -10.39
CA PRO A 60 -11.10 9.30 -9.69
C PRO A 60 -10.16 8.10 -9.65
N VAL A 61 -10.03 7.46 -8.48
CA VAL A 61 -9.17 6.29 -8.27
C VAL A 61 -9.97 5.05 -7.88
N ALA A 62 -9.51 3.87 -8.31
CA ALA A 62 -10.17 2.58 -8.04
C ALA A 62 -9.22 1.48 -7.54
N THR A 63 -7.92 1.78 -7.37
CA THR A 63 -6.93 0.79 -6.92
C THR A 63 -6.72 0.88 -5.40
N ALA A 64 -6.44 -0.26 -4.76
CA ALA A 64 -6.17 -0.33 -3.33
C ALA A 64 -4.97 0.55 -2.95
N HIS A 65 -3.91 0.52 -3.77
CA HIS A 65 -2.72 1.36 -3.59
C HIS A 65 -3.06 2.86 -3.59
N ALA A 66 -3.86 3.33 -4.55
CA ALA A 66 -4.24 4.75 -4.61
C ALA A 66 -5.14 5.17 -3.45
N LEU A 67 -6.09 4.32 -3.06
CA LEU A 67 -6.96 4.56 -1.89
C LEU A 67 -6.14 4.61 -0.60
N LEU A 68 -5.19 3.70 -0.43
CA LEU A 68 -4.31 3.65 0.73
C LEU A 68 -3.40 4.88 0.78
N ALA A 69 -2.78 5.27 -0.33
CA ALA A 69 -1.96 6.46 -0.44
C ALA A 69 -2.73 7.74 -0.05
N ALA A 70 -4.02 7.82 -0.40
CA ALA A 70 -4.89 8.94 0.00
C ALA A 70 -5.34 8.87 1.47
N ALA A 71 -5.57 7.68 2.00
CA ALA A 71 -6.13 7.48 3.34
C ALA A 71 -5.07 7.50 4.46
N THR A 72 -3.85 7.01 4.20
CA THR A 72 -2.76 6.94 5.20
C THR A 72 -2.43 8.29 5.82
N PRO A 73 -2.29 9.40 5.06
CA PRO A 73 -2.06 10.72 5.64
C PRO A 73 -3.24 11.21 6.49
N LEU A 74 -4.48 10.87 6.12
CA LEU A 74 -5.67 11.23 6.91
C LEU A 74 -5.67 10.51 8.25
N LEU A 75 -5.35 9.21 8.25
CA LEU A 75 -5.25 8.40 9.46
C LEU A 75 -4.15 8.91 10.39
N ALA A 76 -3.00 9.32 9.85
CA ALA A 76 -1.86 9.84 10.62
C ALA A 76 -2.16 11.16 11.37
N THR A 77 -3.26 11.84 11.05
CA THR A 77 -3.70 13.05 11.79
C THR A 77 -4.50 12.72 13.05
N LEU A 78 -4.84 11.45 13.28
CA LEU A 78 -5.70 11.01 14.37
C LEU A 78 -4.85 10.40 15.49
N ASP A 79 -5.16 10.76 16.74
CA ASP A 79 -4.54 10.13 17.90
C ASP A 79 -5.34 8.87 18.31
N PRO A 80 -4.75 7.66 18.24
CA PRO A 80 -5.43 6.42 18.61
C PRO A 80 -5.46 6.16 20.12
N THR A 81 -4.80 6.99 20.94
CA THR A 81 -4.71 6.80 22.41
C THR A 81 -6.07 6.62 23.11
N PRO A 82 -7.17 7.30 22.71
CA PRO A 82 -8.50 7.05 23.29
C PRO A 82 -9.12 5.68 23.00
N GLY A 83 -8.49 4.86 22.15
CA GLY A 83 -8.98 3.57 21.69
C GLY A 83 -9.95 3.71 20.53
N VAL A 84 -9.68 3.01 19.42
CA VAL A 84 -10.50 3.01 18.21
C VAL A 84 -11.38 1.75 18.17
N ARG A 85 -12.69 1.95 18.22
CA ARG A 85 -13.72 0.90 18.16
C ARG A 85 -14.15 0.59 16.73
N LEU A 86 -14.07 1.57 15.83
CA LEU A 86 -14.46 1.41 14.42
C LEU A 86 -13.51 2.18 13.51
N LEU A 87 -13.11 1.54 12.41
CA LEU A 87 -12.41 2.17 11.30
C LEU A 87 -13.18 1.96 9.99
N GLY A 88 -13.24 2.97 9.15
CA GLY A 88 -13.85 2.89 7.84
C GLY A 88 -13.10 3.72 6.81
N ILE A 89 -12.95 3.17 5.61
CA ILE A 89 -12.63 3.93 4.39
C ILE A 89 -13.87 3.98 3.52
N ALA A 90 -14.11 5.13 2.89
CA ALA A 90 -15.22 5.34 1.97
C ALA A 90 -14.78 6.19 0.77
N GLY A 91 -15.30 5.85 -0.41
CA GLY A 91 -15.18 6.67 -1.61
C GLY A 91 -16.45 7.48 -1.84
N SER A 92 -16.31 8.68 -2.43
CA SER A 92 -17.43 9.48 -2.96
C SER A 92 -16.98 10.29 -4.17
N GLN A 93 -17.90 11.08 -4.76
CA GLN A 93 -17.69 11.75 -6.05
C GLN A 93 -17.23 10.75 -7.12
N PHE A 94 -18.11 9.79 -7.42
CA PHE A 94 -17.79 8.70 -8.33
C PHE A 94 -17.73 9.18 -9.79
N GLY A 95 -16.85 8.56 -10.57
CA GLY A 95 -16.70 8.82 -11.99
C GLY A 95 -15.99 7.68 -12.69
N PRO A 96 -15.78 7.76 -14.01
CA PRO A 96 -14.90 6.84 -14.71
C PRO A 96 -13.53 6.84 -14.03
N PRO A 97 -12.98 5.68 -13.65
CA PRO A 97 -11.64 5.63 -13.09
C PRO A 97 -10.66 6.21 -14.11
N ALA A 98 -9.65 6.96 -13.65
CA ALA A 98 -8.58 7.38 -14.54
C ALA A 98 -7.97 6.13 -15.19
N GLU A 99 -7.94 6.08 -16.52
CA GLU A 99 -7.31 5.00 -17.26
C GLU A 99 -5.81 5.02 -16.97
N GLN A 100 -5.38 4.20 -16.02
CA GLN A 100 -3.99 3.82 -15.93
C GLN A 100 -3.83 2.68 -16.92
N MET A 101 -3.46 3.01 -18.16
CA MET A 101 -3.15 2.01 -19.18
C MET A 101 -2.21 0.98 -18.56
N SER A 102 -2.62 -0.29 -18.60
CA SER A 102 -1.74 -1.33 -18.09
C SER A 102 -0.49 -1.35 -18.96
N LEU A 103 0.64 -1.66 -18.34
CA LEU A 103 1.92 -1.78 -19.06
C LEU A 103 1.81 -2.86 -20.17
N THR A 104 0.95 -3.86 -19.98
CA THR A 104 0.54 -4.84 -21.00
C THR A 104 -0.18 -4.22 -22.20
N ASP A 105 -1.09 -3.25 -22.00
CA ASP A 105 -1.77 -2.54 -23.10
C ASP A 105 -0.80 -1.63 -23.89
N LEU A 106 0.21 -1.09 -23.21
CA LEU A 106 1.29 -0.31 -23.82
C LEU A 106 2.24 -1.15 -24.69
N PHE A 107 2.41 -2.45 -24.38
CA PHE A 107 3.22 -3.37 -25.18
C PHE A 107 2.43 -4.04 -26.31
N ASP A 108 1.12 -4.25 -26.15
CA ASP A 108 0.28 -4.88 -27.18
C ASP A 108 -0.09 -3.90 -28.32
N THR A 109 -0.01 -2.59 -28.06
CA THR A 109 -0.16 -1.54 -29.09
C THR A 109 1.10 -1.32 -29.93
N ALA A 110 2.23 -1.96 -29.60
CA ALA A 110 3.46 -1.94 -30.37
C ALA A 110 3.52 -3.12 -31.35
N GLY A 111 2.49 -3.26 -32.19
CA GLY A 111 2.47 -4.17 -33.33
C GLY A 111 2.85 -3.46 -34.63
N GLU A 112 3.92 -3.94 -35.27
CA GLU A 112 4.43 -3.66 -36.62
C GLU A 112 5.55 -2.60 -36.77
N GLY A 113 6.79 -3.03 -36.50
CA GLY A 113 8.01 -2.34 -36.96
C GLY A 113 9.29 -2.92 -36.35
N GLU A 114 10.05 -3.68 -37.16
CA GLU A 114 11.45 -4.15 -37.03
C GLU A 114 12.07 -4.35 -35.62
N PRO A 115 12.67 -5.53 -35.32
CA PRO A 115 13.36 -5.76 -34.06
C PRO A 115 14.69 -4.98 -34.03
N GLY A 116 14.65 -3.77 -33.47
CA GLY A 116 15.85 -3.05 -33.02
C GLY A 116 16.56 -3.83 -31.90
N PRO A 117 17.88 -3.65 -31.73
CA PRO A 117 18.64 -4.37 -30.70
C PRO A 117 18.03 -4.15 -29.31
N PRO A 118 17.99 -5.18 -28.45
CA PRO A 118 17.24 -5.12 -27.21
C PRO A 118 17.82 -4.02 -26.29
N PRO A 119 16.98 -3.11 -25.74
CA PRO A 119 17.42 -2.32 -24.61
C PRO A 119 17.66 -3.27 -23.43
N ALA A 120 18.75 -3.01 -22.70
CA ALA A 120 19.14 -3.74 -21.50
C ALA A 120 18.04 -3.64 -20.43
N ALA A 121 17.15 -4.63 -20.39
CA ALA A 121 16.68 -5.37 -19.22
C ALA A 121 15.50 -6.27 -19.65
N THR A 122 15.58 -7.58 -19.39
CA THR A 122 14.58 -8.56 -19.87
C THR A 122 13.38 -8.68 -18.93
N ALA A 123 12.24 -9.14 -19.43
CA ALA A 123 11.04 -9.45 -18.64
C ALA A 123 11.31 -10.39 -17.45
N ALA A 124 12.40 -11.18 -17.53
CA ALA A 124 12.88 -12.02 -16.43
C ALA A 124 13.42 -11.22 -15.22
N GLU A 125 13.95 -10.01 -15.42
CA GLU A 125 14.41 -9.13 -14.32
C GLU A 125 13.25 -8.48 -13.56
N TRP A 126 12.08 -8.34 -14.19
CA TRP A 126 10.86 -7.87 -13.52
C TRP A 126 10.20 -8.96 -12.68
N GLN A 127 10.26 -10.22 -13.13
CA GLN A 127 9.87 -11.37 -12.29
C GLN A 127 10.86 -11.58 -11.13
N ALA A 128 12.16 -11.38 -11.36
CA ALA A 128 13.16 -11.37 -10.28
C ALA A 128 12.96 -10.18 -9.31
N ALA A 129 12.41 -9.05 -9.79
CA ALA A 129 12.02 -7.92 -8.96
C ALA A 129 10.76 -8.20 -8.12
N GLU A 130 9.77 -8.94 -8.65
CA GLU A 130 8.62 -9.43 -7.88
C GLU A 130 9.04 -10.43 -6.79
N GLU A 131 9.98 -11.32 -7.08
CA GLU A 131 10.54 -12.28 -6.12
C GLU A 131 11.44 -11.59 -5.07
N THR A 132 12.10 -10.49 -5.45
CA THR A 132 12.88 -9.64 -4.53
C THR A 132 11.98 -8.71 -3.68
N MET A 133 10.81 -8.30 -4.19
CA MET A 133 9.81 -7.56 -3.41
C MET A 133 9.26 -8.41 -2.24
N ASP A 134 9.19 -9.73 -2.40
CA ASP A 134 8.79 -10.64 -1.33
C ASP A 134 9.91 -10.82 -0.27
N ALA A 135 11.18 -10.57 -0.62
CA ALA A 135 12.28 -10.51 0.35
C ALA A 135 12.29 -9.21 1.18
N ILE A 136 11.79 -8.10 0.64
CA ILE A 136 11.59 -6.82 1.36
C ILE A 136 10.51 -6.98 2.43
N ARG A 137 9.51 -7.82 2.18
CA ARG A 137 8.45 -8.19 3.14
C ARG A 137 8.96 -8.89 4.40
N SER A 138 10.14 -9.53 4.32
CA SER A 138 10.63 -10.42 5.38
C SER A 138 11.55 -9.76 6.42
N ARG A 139 12.12 -8.57 6.19
CA ARG A 139 13.20 -8.09 7.08
C ARG A 139 13.00 -6.78 7.84
N PHE A 140 12.15 -5.84 7.41
CA PHE A 140 11.93 -4.62 8.21
C PHE A 140 10.51 -4.07 8.06
N GLY A 141 9.89 -3.79 9.21
CA GLY A 141 8.80 -2.84 9.32
C GLY A 141 9.11 -1.53 8.57
N SER A 142 8.03 -0.90 8.17
CA SER A 142 7.90 0.14 7.15
C SER A 142 8.65 1.44 7.45
N THR A 143 9.96 1.50 7.22
CA THR A 143 10.64 2.79 7.09
C THR A 143 11.75 2.75 6.05
N ALA A 144 11.64 3.69 5.11
CA ALA A 144 12.69 4.26 4.26
C ALA A 144 12.78 3.80 2.78
N ILE A 145 11.84 4.33 1.97
CA ILE A 145 12.05 4.92 0.61
C ILE A 145 12.29 3.87 -0.51
N GLY A 146 11.69 3.91 -1.71
CA GLY A 146 11.20 5.00 -2.57
C GLY A 146 12.09 5.08 -3.84
N PRO A 147 11.55 5.41 -5.03
CA PRO A 147 12.26 5.26 -6.31
C PRO A 147 13.46 6.21 -6.51
N ALA A 148 14.31 5.83 -7.47
CA ALA A 148 15.70 6.21 -7.71
C ALA A 148 15.98 7.68 -8.11
N SER A 149 15.78 8.62 -7.18
CA SER A 149 16.33 9.98 -7.29
C SER A 149 17.31 10.34 -6.16
N ALA A 150 17.63 9.39 -5.28
CA ALA A 150 18.35 9.65 -4.02
C ALA A 150 19.79 9.09 -3.94
N VAL A 151 20.58 9.12 -5.03
CA VAL A 151 22.05 8.94 -4.92
C VAL A 151 22.77 9.99 -5.76
N SER A 152 23.52 10.87 -5.08
CA SER A 152 24.58 11.71 -5.66
C SER A 152 25.96 11.12 -5.31
N ASP A 153 26.99 11.61 -6.00
CA ASP A 153 28.35 11.08 -6.20
C ASP A 153 29.26 10.87 -4.94
N ARG A 154 28.69 10.67 -3.74
CA ARG A 154 29.45 10.27 -2.55
C ARG A 154 28.71 9.17 -1.82
N GLY A 155 28.97 7.94 -2.26
CA GLY A 155 28.34 6.72 -1.76
C GLY A 155 28.39 6.55 -0.24
N LEU A 156 27.46 5.74 0.28
CA LEU A 156 27.39 5.38 1.69
C LEU A 156 27.96 3.97 1.93
N ARG A 157 28.88 3.90 2.88
CA ARG A 157 29.58 2.69 3.33
C ARG A 157 28.60 1.65 3.88
N VAL A 158 28.70 0.43 3.37
CA VAL A 158 28.01 -0.76 3.88
C VAL A 158 28.85 -1.42 4.97
N VAL A 159 28.27 -1.62 6.16
CA VAL A 159 28.79 -2.54 7.18
C VAL A 159 28.00 -3.85 7.08
N ARG A 160 28.67 -4.95 6.74
CA ARG A 160 28.09 -6.30 6.63
C ARG A 160 27.79 -6.89 8.01
N LYS A 161 26.66 -7.59 8.17
CA LYS A 161 26.35 -8.47 9.31
C LYS A 161 26.09 -9.90 8.82
N GLY A 162 26.85 -10.85 9.36
CA GLY A 162 26.63 -12.29 9.17
C GLY A 162 27.40 -13.11 10.19
N ALA A 163 26.69 -13.61 11.21
CA ALA A 163 26.88 -14.92 11.86
C ALA A 163 25.68 -15.09 12.83
N GLN A 164 24.69 -15.91 12.47
CA GLN A 164 24.44 -17.27 13.03
C GLN A 164 23.82 -17.23 14.45
N GLN A 165 22.89 -18.10 14.88
CA GLN A 165 22.12 -19.20 14.32
C GLN A 165 20.84 -19.38 15.19
N TRP A 166 19.79 -20.03 14.68
CA TRP A 166 18.62 -20.47 15.47
C TRP A 166 18.67 -21.99 15.70
N GLY A 167 18.12 -22.48 16.81
CA GLY A 167 17.79 -23.89 17.06
C GLY A 167 17.23 -24.12 18.47
N PRO A 168 16.10 -24.85 18.66
CA PRO A 168 15.33 -24.88 19.91
C PRO A 168 15.79 -25.94 20.93
N ASP A 169 15.49 -25.68 22.22
CA ASP A 169 15.62 -26.61 23.33
C ASP A 169 14.71 -27.86 23.16
N GLN A 170 15.28 -29.04 23.38
CA GLN A 170 14.57 -30.27 23.69
C GLN A 170 15.18 -30.84 24.98
N GLU A 171 14.34 -31.02 26.01
CA GLU A 171 14.67 -31.69 27.27
C GLU A 171 14.68 -33.22 27.14
N GLY A 172 15.58 -33.88 27.89
CA GLY A 172 15.25 -35.05 28.73
C GLY A 172 15.23 -36.45 28.11
N GLY A 173 16.27 -37.24 28.45
CA GLY A 173 16.34 -38.69 28.29
C GLY A 173 17.67 -39.25 28.74
#